data_AF-A0A162MRF8-F1
#
_entry.id   AF-A0A162MRF8-F1
#
_cell.length_a   1.000
_cell.length_b   1.000
_cell.length_c   1.000
_cell.angle_alpha   90.00
_cell.angle_beta   90.00
_cell.angle_gamma   90.00
#
_symmetry.space_group_name_H-M   'P 1'
#
loop_
_entity.id
_entity.type
_entity.pdbx_description
1 polymer ?
#
loop_
_entity_poly.entity_id
_entity_poly.type
_entity_poly.pdbx_seq_one_letter_code
_entity_poly.pdbx_strand_id
1 'polypeptide(L)'
;MELKKFIVDFTIEMLYNVEKDELSIIETRPNVVKVETVNTKHTIEHYVTDAEIKYGILLLGAKNEVGSNIPLDTEITVKLNGNNFGKAKSHKKIKGRVDRLKRIFNLIIGDLIRNDSKITVSFDLESNTLEIITKKGGDKI
;
A
#
# COMPACT_ATOMS: atom_id res chain seq x y z
N MET A 1 -0.09 0.67 18.16
CA MET A 1 0.75 1.88 18.18
C MET A 1 0.04 2.88 17.27
N GLU A 2 0.10 4.19 17.51
CA GLU A 2 -0.54 5.18 16.62
C GLU A 2 0.53 5.79 15.71
N LEU A 3 0.38 5.64 14.40
CA LEU A 3 1.24 6.34 13.43
C LEU A 3 0.72 7.76 13.20
N LYS A 4 1.66 8.71 13.16
CA LYS A 4 1.40 10.11 12.81
C LYS A 4 2.10 10.45 11.50
N LYS A 5 1.37 11.02 10.56
CA LYS A 5 1.93 11.61 9.34
C LYS A 5 2.22 13.08 9.61
N PHE A 6 3.46 13.48 9.33
CA PHE A 6 3.92 14.86 9.43
C PHE A 6 4.06 15.45 8.03
N ILE A 7 3.44 16.61 7.81
CA ILE A 7 3.74 17.47 6.68
C ILE A 7 4.64 18.58 7.22
N VAL A 8 5.87 18.68 6.71
CA VAL A 8 6.92 19.54 7.25
C VAL A 8 7.48 20.42 6.14
N ASP A 9 7.50 21.72 6.38
CA ASP A 9 8.24 22.68 5.56
C ASP A 9 9.60 22.93 6.21
N PHE A 10 10.62 23.15 5.39
CA PHE A 10 11.99 23.39 5.87
C PHE A 10 12.45 24.78 5.47
N THR A 11 12.91 25.55 6.46
CA THR A 11 13.70 26.75 6.23
C THR A 11 15.16 26.42 6.50
N ILE A 12 16.01 26.70 5.52
CA ILE A 12 17.47 26.54 5.60
C ILE A 12 18.09 27.92 5.45
N GLU A 13 18.84 28.34 6.47
CA GLU A 13 19.64 29.56 6.40
C GLU A 13 21.08 29.19 6.05
N MET A 14 21.62 29.82 5.01
CA MET A 14 22.95 29.54 4.48
C MET A 14 23.75 30.82 4.33
N LEU A 15 25.05 30.75 4.64
CA LEU A 15 26.04 31.75 4.30
C LEU A 15 26.86 31.24 3.14
N TYR A 16 26.98 32.07 2.10
CA TYR A 16 27.89 31.81 1.00
C TYR A 16 29.03 32.84 1.04
N ASN A 17 30.25 32.35 1.20
CA ASN A 17 31.46 33.14 1.13
C ASN A 17 31.94 33.20 -0.32
N VAL A 18 31.71 34.33 -0.98
CA VAL A 18 32.03 34.54 -2.39
C VAL A 18 33.53 34.52 -2.68
N GLU A 19 34.37 34.97 -1.74
CA GLU A 19 35.82 35.05 -1.94
C GLU A 19 36.49 33.68 -1.87
N LYS A 20 35.93 32.79 -1.04
CA LYS A 20 36.45 31.43 -0.84
C LYS A 20 35.68 30.36 -1.60
N ASP A 21 34.57 30.73 -2.23
CA ASP A 21 33.61 29.79 -2.82
C ASP A 21 33.13 28.73 -1.82
N GLU A 22 32.84 29.15 -0.59
CA GLU A 22 32.45 28.25 0.51
C GLU A 22 31.00 28.48 0.92
N LEU A 23 30.21 27.41 1.03
CA LEU A 23 28.83 27.44 1.54
C LEU A 23 28.78 26.84 2.95
N SER A 24 28.17 27.55 3.90
CA SER A 24 27.93 27.09 5.26
C SER A 24 26.45 27.13 5.57
N ILE A 25 25.91 26.03 6.10
CA ILE A 25 24.54 25.98 6.61
C ILE A 25 24.59 26.50 8.05
N ILE A 26 23.90 27.60 8.33
CA ILE A 26 23.86 28.19 9.68
C ILE A 26 22.83 27.46 10.52
N GLU A 27 21.64 27.25 9.94
CA GLU A 27 20.50 26.77 10.68
C GLU A 27 19.50 26.06 9.79
N THR A 28 18.88 25.01 10.33
CA THR A 28 17.77 24.29 9.71
C THR A 28 16.61 24.25 10.70
N ARG A 29 15.51 24.93 10.37
CA ARG A 29 14.29 24.93 11.19
C ARG A 29 13.19 24.14 10.47
N PRO A 30 12.84 22.93 10.94
CA PRO A 30 11.64 22.25 10.47
C PRO A 30 10.41 22.96 11.05
N ASN A 31 9.46 23.32 10.19
CA ASN A 31 8.15 23.81 10.59
C ASN A 31 7.11 22.73 10.31
N VAL A 32 6.58 22.09 11.36
CA VAL A 32 5.53 21.08 11.20
C VAL A 32 4.23 21.79 10.86
N VAL A 33 3.85 21.74 9.59
CA VAL A 33 2.65 22.39 9.05
C VAL A 33 1.39 21.64 9.48
N LYS A 34 1.45 20.31 9.51
CA LYS A 34 0.29 19.47 9.84
C LYS A 34 0.72 18.15 10.46
N VAL A 35 -0.03 17.72 11.46
CA VAL A 35 0.05 16.39 12.06
C VAL A 35 -1.29 15.71 11.89
N GLU A 36 -1.30 14.55 11.25
CA GLU A 36 -2.50 13.74 11.05
C GLU A 36 -2.35 12.40 11.78
N THR A 37 -3.37 12.01 12.53
CA THR A 37 -3.50 10.63 13.02
C THR A 37 -3.84 9.74 11.84
N VAL A 38 -2.99 8.75 11.57
CA VAL A 38 -3.18 7.84 10.44
C VAL A 38 -3.88 6.59 10.95
N ASN A 39 -5.04 6.29 10.40
CA ASN A 39 -5.58 4.94 10.54
C ASN A 39 -4.64 3.99 9.79
N THR A 40 -3.94 3.14 10.52
CA THR A 40 -2.89 2.32 9.92
C THR A 40 -3.46 1.18 9.09
N LYS A 41 -4.73 0.81 9.31
CA LYS A 41 -5.42 -0.26 8.59
C LYS A 41 -6.67 0.26 7.91
N HIS A 42 -6.60 0.35 6.59
CA HIS A 42 -7.75 0.68 5.74
C HIS A 42 -8.32 -0.56 5.10
N THR A 43 -9.63 -0.57 4.83
CA THR A 43 -10.34 -1.70 4.23
C THR A 43 -11.24 -1.24 3.11
N ILE A 44 -11.23 -1.95 1.98
CA ILE A 44 -12.14 -1.73 0.85
C ILE A 44 -12.76 -3.06 0.41
N GLU A 45 -13.85 -2.96 -0.33
CA GLU A 45 -14.35 -4.07 -1.13
C GLU A 45 -13.83 -3.94 -2.57
N HIS A 46 -13.40 -5.06 -3.15
CA HIS A 46 -12.84 -5.12 -4.50
C HIS A 46 -13.45 -6.29 -5.27
N TYR A 47 -13.82 -6.06 -6.52
CA TYR A 47 -14.27 -7.12 -7.42
C TYR A 47 -13.07 -7.61 -8.23
N VAL A 48 -12.76 -8.89 -8.11
CA VAL A 48 -11.63 -9.48 -8.82
C VAL A 48 -12.03 -9.77 -10.25
N THR A 49 -11.25 -9.25 -11.19
CA THR A 49 -11.43 -9.47 -12.63
C THR A 49 -10.67 -10.69 -13.14
N ASP A 50 -11.11 -11.24 -14.28
CA ASP A 50 -10.41 -12.31 -15.01
C ASP A 50 -8.94 -11.97 -15.30
N ALA A 51 -8.66 -10.70 -15.64
CA ALA A 51 -7.31 -10.26 -15.94
C ALA A 51 -6.42 -10.32 -14.68
N GLU A 52 -6.92 -9.84 -13.55
CA GLU A 52 -6.22 -9.90 -12.26
C GLU A 52 -5.88 -11.33 -11.85
N ILE A 53 -6.86 -12.22 -11.98
CA ILE A 53 -6.69 -13.67 -11.77
C ILE A 53 -5.61 -14.23 -12.70
N LYS A 54 -5.77 -14.04 -14.02
CA LYS A 54 -4.91 -14.62 -15.05
C LYS A 54 -3.45 -14.17 -14.91
N TYR A 55 -3.24 -12.90 -14.64
CA TYR A 55 -1.91 -12.31 -14.49
C TYR A 55 -1.37 -12.40 -13.07
N GLY A 56 -2.19 -12.78 -12.10
CA GLY A 56 -1.80 -12.86 -10.69
C GLY A 56 -1.44 -11.50 -10.11
N ILE A 57 -2.31 -10.51 -10.35
CA ILE A 57 -2.16 -9.13 -9.91
C ILE A 57 -3.43 -8.66 -9.21
N LEU A 58 -3.33 -7.61 -8.39
CA LEU A 58 -4.47 -6.84 -7.89
C LEU A 58 -4.32 -5.39 -8.34
N LEU A 59 -5.41 -4.81 -8.82
CA LEU A 59 -5.51 -3.44 -9.31
C LEU A 59 -6.50 -2.67 -8.44
N LEU A 60 -6.08 -2.33 -7.22
CA LEU A 60 -6.93 -1.63 -6.26
C LEU A 60 -7.13 -0.15 -6.66
N GLY A 61 -6.18 0.43 -7.39
CA GLY A 61 -6.24 1.81 -7.86
C GLY A 61 -5.84 2.86 -6.80
N ALA A 62 -5.42 4.03 -7.26
CA ALA A 62 -4.82 5.06 -6.40
C ALA A 62 -5.82 5.94 -5.63
N LYS A 63 -7.13 5.84 -5.95
CA LYS A 63 -8.16 6.78 -5.47
C LYS A 63 -8.86 6.33 -4.17
N ASN A 64 -8.54 5.15 -3.65
CA ASN A 64 -9.08 4.67 -2.38
C ASN A 64 -7.99 4.57 -1.31
N GLU A 65 -8.43 4.39 -0.06
CA GLU A 65 -7.58 4.41 1.12
C GLU A 65 -6.59 3.23 1.18
N VAL A 66 -6.89 2.09 0.56
CA VAL A 66 -5.95 0.96 0.53
C VAL A 66 -4.90 1.17 -0.54
N GLY A 67 -5.32 1.37 -1.80
CA GLY A 67 -4.40 1.48 -2.92
C GLY A 67 -3.52 2.72 -2.87
N SER A 68 -4.00 3.84 -2.33
CA SER A 68 -3.18 5.05 -2.12
C SER A 68 -2.11 4.89 -1.03
N ASN A 69 -2.31 3.96 -0.09
CA ASN A 69 -1.40 3.71 1.01
C ASN A 69 -0.34 2.64 0.71
N ILE A 70 -0.57 1.77 -0.29
CA ILE A 70 0.45 0.80 -0.73
C ILE A 70 1.67 1.54 -1.32
N PRO A 71 2.87 1.44 -0.73
CA PRO A 71 4.09 2.10 -1.25
C PRO A 71 4.49 1.52 -2.61
N LEU A 72 5.23 2.28 -3.43
CA LEU A 72 5.70 1.81 -4.75
C LEU A 72 6.96 0.95 -4.63
N ASP A 73 7.15 0.01 -5.57
CA ASP A 73 8.34 -0.86 -5.68
C ASP A 73 8.75 -1.58 -4.37
N THR A 74 7.78 -1.85 -3.50
CA THR A 74 8.00 -2.34 -2.14
C THR A 74 7.52 -3.78 -2.01
N GLU A 75 8.29 -4.60 -1.30
CA GLU A 75 7.88 -5.95 -0.94
C GLU A 75 6.84 -5.87 0.18
N ILE A 76 5.71 -6.57 0.02
CA ILE A 76 4.59 -6.54 0.97
C ILE A 76 4.30 -7.95 1.48
N THR A 77 3.97 -8.08 2.75
CA THR A 77 3.50 -9.36 3.31
C THR A 77 2.05 -9.56 2.88
N VAL A 78 1.66 -10.79 2.52
CA VAL A 78 0.28 -11.11 2.15
C VAL A 78 -0.31 -12.13 3.09
N LYS A 79 -1.52 -11.82 3.59
CA LYS A 79 -2.38 -12.73 4.34
C LYS A 79 -3.63 -13.05 3.53
N LEU A 80 -4.05 -14.30 3.60
CA LEU A 80 -5.32 -14.77 3.04
C LEU A 80 -6.16 -15.36 4.16
N ASN A 81 -7.33 -14.76 4.44
CA ASN A 81 -8.23 -15.15 5.52
C ASN A 81 -7.48 -15.32 6.87
N GLY A 82 -6.65 -14.35 7.22
CA GLY A 82 -5.81 -14.35 8.42
C GLY A 82 -4.52 -15.18 8.35
N ASN A 83 -4.37 -16.08 7.38
CA ASN A 83 -3.19 -16.94 7.28
C ASN A 83 -2.07 -16.27 6.47
N ASN A 84 -0.84 -16.32 6.98
CA ASN A 84 0.34 -15.83 6.25
C ASN A 84 0.57 -16.66 4.99
N PHE A 85 0.62 -15.98 3.86
CA PHE A 85 0.76 -16.64 2.57
C PHE A 85 2.16 -16.45 1.95
N GLY A 86 2.82 -15.35 2.31
CA GLY A 86 4.16 -15.04 1.86
C GLY A 86 4.27 -13.58 1.45
N LYS A 87 5.08 -13.32 0.43
CA LYS A 87 5.40 -11.96 0.00
C LYS A 87 4.94 -11.70 -1.43
N ALA A 88 4.44 -10.50 -1.66
CA ALA A 88 4.13 -9.94 -2.95
C ALA A 88 4.95 -8.67 -3.17
N LYS A 89 4.80 -8.04 -4.33
CA LYS A 89 5.52 -6.79 -4.61
C LYS A 89 4.57 -5.77 -5.21
N SER A 90 4.58 -4.54 -4.70
CA SER A 90 3.85 -3.45 -5.32
C SER A 90 4.52 -3.00 -6.61
N HIS A 91 3.72 -2.50 -7.55
CA HIS A 91 4.23 -2.11 -8.86
C HIS A 91 5.15 -0.89 -8.75
N LYS A 92 6.13 -0.80 -9.67
CA LYS A 92 7.15 0.27 -9.66
C LYS A 92 6.59 1.66 -9.91
N LYS A 93 5.55 1.75 -10.73
CA LYS A 93 5.01 3.04 -11.24
C LYS A 93 3.50 3.22 -11.05
N ILE A 94 2.78 2.17 -10.66
CA ILE A 94 1.31 2.17 -10.64
C ILE A 94 0.88 1.97 -9.19
N LYS A 95 0.29 3.02 -8.63
CA LYS A 95 -0.16 3.02 -7.24
C LYS A 95 -1.38 2.12 -7.06
N GLY A 96 -1.44 1.38 -5.96
CA GLY A 96 -2.50 0.40 -5.69
C GLY A 96 -2.44 -0.87 -6.54
N ARG A 97 -1.41 -1.05 -7.37
CA ARG A 97 -1.16 -2.31 -8.07
C ARG A 97 -0.20 -3.19 -7.28
N VAL A 98 -0.61 -4.44 -7.07
CA VAL A 98 0.19 -5.47 -6.42
C VAL A 98 0.41 -6.62 -7.39
N ASP A 99 1.67 -6.98 -7.61
CA ASP A 99 2.10 -8.07 -8.48
C ASP A 99 2.49 -9.30 -7.65
N ARG A 100 2.72 -10.43 -8.35
CA ARG A 100 3.20 -11.71 -7.78
C ARG A 100 2.17 -12.43 -6.89
N LEU A 101 0.88 -12.20 -7.13
CA LEU A 101 -0.22 -12.85 -6.42
C LEU A 101 -0.70 -14.15 -7.10
N LYS A 102 -0.05 -14.59 -8.19
CA LYS A 102 -0.48 -15.78 -8.95
C LYS A 102 -0.61 -17.04 -8.07
N ARG A 103 0.31 -17.24 -7.12
CA ARG A 103 0.26 -18.38 -6.18
C ARG A 103 -0.95 -18.30 -5.25
N ILE A 104 -1.35 -17.10 -4.85
CA ILE A 104 -2.52 -16.85 -4.02
C ILE A 104 -3.77 -17.15 -4.83
N PHE A 105 -3.91 -16.52 -6.00
CA PHE A 105 -5.09 -16.73 -6.84
C PHE A 105 -5.26 -18.18 -7.25
N ASN A 106 -4.20 -18.92 -7.59
CA ASN A 106 -4.32 -20.34 -7.91
C ASN A 106 -4.92 -21.19 -6.77
N LEU A 107 -4.66 -20.83 -5.51
CA LEU A 107 -5.25 -21.52 -4.37
C LEU A 107 -6.67 -21.05 -4.05
N ILE A 108 -6.97 -19.77 -4.31
CA ILE A 108 -8.33 -19.27 -4.09
C ILE A 108 -9.28 -19.72 -5.22
N ILE A 109 -8.81 -19.82 -6.47
CA ILE A 109 -9.61 -20.23 -7.63
C ILE A 109 -9.96 -21.73 -7.57
N GLY A 110 -9.16 -22.53 -6.86
CA GLY A 110 -9.45 -23.95 -6.63
C GLY A 110 -10.80 -24.19 -5.93
N ASP A 111 -11.21 -23.30 -5.02
CA ASP A 111 -12.38 -23.54 -4.15
C ASP A 111 -13.27 -22.31 -3.82
N LEU A 112 -12.86 -21.05 -4.09
CA LEU A 112 -13.44 -19.88 -3.39
C LEU A 112 -13.64 -18.58 -4.20
N ILE A 113 -12.94 -18.37 -5.33
CA ILE A 113 -13.09 -17.15 -6.16
C ILE A 113 -13.42 -17.54 -7.61
N ARG A 114 -14.59 -17.12 -8.08
CA ARG A 114 -14.95 -17.03 -9.51
C ARG A 114 -14.65 -15.62 -10.03
N ASN A 115 -14.69 -15.43 -11.34
CA ASN A 115 -14.69 -14.08 -11.91
C ASN A 115 -15.81 -13.23 -11.28
N ASP A 116 -15.57 -11.94 -11.09
CA ASP A 116 -16.44 -10.99 -10.39
C ASP A 116 -16.72 -11.34 -8.92
N SER A 117 -15.89 -12.17 -8.30
CA SER A 117 -16.00 -12.39 -6.85
C SER A 117 -15.63 -11.13 -6.10
N LYS A 118 -16.48 -10.79 -5.14
CA LYS A 118 -16.24 -9.72 -4.19
C LYS A 118 -15.31 -10.19 -3.09
N ILE A 119 -14.17 -9.53 -2.95
CA ILE A 119 -13.23 -9.73 -1.84
C ILE A 119 -13.17 -8.47 -0.98
N THR A 120 -12.80 -8.64 0.27
CA THR A 120 -12.44 -7.53 1.15
C THR A 120 -10.93 -7.46 1.23
N VAL A 121 -10.37 -6.30 0.97
CA VAL A 121 -8.93 -6.06 0.98
C VAL A 121 -8.62 -5.03 2.03
N SER A 122 -7.66 -5.32 2.89
CA SER A 122 -7.11 -4.33 3.81
C SER A 122 -5.60 -4.23 3.68
N PHE A 123 -5.06 -3.06 3.97
CA PHE A 123 -3.62 -2.84 4.00
C PHE A 123 -3.24 -2.15 5.31
N ASP A 124 -2.28 -2.75 6.00
CA ASP A 124 -1.70 -2.25 7.24
C ASP A 124 -0.34 -1.61 6.95
N LEU A 125 -0.25 -0.31 7.17
CA LEU A 125 0.94 0.52 6.97
C LEU A 125 2.09 0.17 7.95
N GLU A 126 1.79 -0.27 9.17
CA GLU A 126 2.81 -0.59 10.18
C GLU A 126 3.53 -1.88 9.81
N SER A 127 2.75 -2.92 9.53
CA SER A 127 3.29 -4.25 9.22
C SER A 127 3.57 -4.44 7.73
N ASN A 128 3.24 -3.46 6.90
CA ASN A 128 3.32 -3.52 5.44
C ASN A 128 2.65 -4.79 4.89
N THR A 129 1.46 -5.07 5.42
CA THR A 129 0.72 -6.31 5.19
C THR A 129 -0.56 -6.03 4.41
N LEU A 130 -0.72 -6.70 3.27
CA LEU A 130 -1.96 -6.81 2.54
C LEU A 130 -2.73 -8.03 3.04
N GLU A 131 -3.95 -7.84 3.51
CA GLU A 131 -4.84 -8.93 3.90
C GLU A 131 -6.03 -9.00 2.94
N ILE A 132 -6.21 -10.19 2.35
CA ILE A 132 -7.31 -10.53 1.46
C ILE A 132 -8.26 -11.45 2.22
N ILE A 133 -9.52 -11.03 2.34
CA ILE A 133 -10.58 -11.80 2.97
C ILE A 133 -11.61 -12.18 1.91
N THR A 134 -11.89 -13.46 1.82
CA THR A 134 -12.87 -14.02 0.89
C THR A 134 -14.04 -14.56 1.70
N LYS A 135 -15.28 -14.19 1.37
CA LYS A 135 -16.43 -14.92 1.89
C LYS A 135 -16.45 -16.29 1.23
N LYS A 136 -16.56 -17.37 2.01
CA LYS A 136 -16.72 -18.71 1.41
C LYS A 136 -17.91 -18.68 0.46
N GLY A 137 -17.70 -19.08 -0.79
CA GLY A 137 -18.78 -19.21 -1.77
C GLY A 137 -19.87 -20.12 -1.20
N GLY A 138 -21.03 -19.54 -0.93
CA GLY A 138 -22.08 -20.21 -0.16
C GLY A 138 -23.48 -19.65 -0.33
N ASP A 139 -23.65 -18.37 -0.66
CA ASP A 139 -24.99 -17.84 -0.96
C ASP A 139 -25.08 -17.47 -2.44
N LYS A 140 -25.70 -18.37 -3.20
CA LYS A 140 -26.29 -18.04 -4.49
C LYS A 140 -27.39 -17.00 -4.23
N ILE A 141 -27.34 -15.87 -4.94
CA ILE A 141 -28.55 -15.09 -5.21
C ILE A 141 -29.34 -15.84 -6.28
#